data_AF-A0A2D4LQS4-F1
#
_entry.id   AF-A0A2D4LQS4-F1
#
_cell.length_a   1.000
_cell.length_b   1.000
_cell.length_c   1.000
_cell.angle_alpha   90.00
_cell.angle_beta   90.00
_cell.angle_gamma   90.00
#
_symmetry.space_group_name_H-M   'P 1'
#
loop_
_entity.id
_entity.type
_entity.pdbx_description
1 polymer ?
#
loop_
_entity_poly.entity_id
_entity_poly.type
_entity_poly.pdbx_seq_one_letter_code
_entity_poly.pdbx_strand_id
1 'polypeptide(L)'
;MDRSAPQLAKLQESFITHIVGPLCNSYDSAGLMPGKWIEENNESGDTDEHEEDSPDMDSCDSHEARKKRRNVYCQITQHLLQNHQMWKKVIEEEERRAAKDKQSGEPRTALHPSSEQIEAIKEEEEEKGKAKEEEDKAASEANQ
;
A
#
# COMPACT_ATOMS: atom_id res chain seq x y z
N MET A 1 -14.98 8.74 -1.16
CA MET A 1 -13.58 8.49 -1.57
C MET A 1 -13.46 8.86 -3.03
N ASP A 2 -12.61 9.83 -3.36
CA ASP A 2 -12.36 10.20 -4.76
C ASP A 2 -11.50 9.13 -5.42
N ARG A 3 -12.04 8.46 -6.46
CA ARG A 3 -11.31 7.42 -7.21
C ARG A 3 -10.44 8.00 -8.33
N SER A 4 -10.63 9.27 -8.70
CA SER A 4 -9.84 9.95 -9.73
C SER A 4 -8.47 10.40 -9.22
N ALA A 5 -8.33 10.59 -7.91
CA ALA A 5 -7.08 10.94 -7.23
C ALA A 5 -6.84 10.03 -6.00
N PRO A 6 -6.51 8.73 -6.20
CA PRO A 6 -6.32 7.81 -5.10
C PRO A 6 -5.10 8.19 -4.24
N GLN A 7 -5.25 8.08 -2.92
CA GLN A 7 -4.17 8.32 -1.93
C GLN A 7 -3.95 7.10 -1.04
N LEU A 8 -3.91 5.91 -1.66
CA LEU A 8 -3.92 4.64 -0.95
C LEU A 8 -2.77 4.54 0.06
N ALA A 9 -1.56 4.92 -0.33
CA ALA A 9 -0.40 4.82 0.55
C ALA A 9 -0.55 5.70 1.80
N LYS A 10 -0.97 6.96 1.63
CA LYS A 10 -1.26 7.88 2.76
C LYS A 10 -2.39 7.37 3.64
N LEU A 11 -3.44 6.81 3.04
CA LEU A 11 -4.55 6.23 3.78
C LEU A 11 -4.09 5.05 4.66
N GLN A 12 -3.29 4.13 4.09
CA GLN A 12 -2.80 2.96 4.81
C GLN A 12 -1.79 3.34 5.88
N GLU A 13 -0.85 4.25 5.59
CA GLU A 13 0.09 4.78 6.58
C GLU A 13 -0.65 5.43 7.74
N SER A 14 -1.62 6.30 7.45
CA SER A 14 -2.42 6.97 8.48
C SER A 14 -3.24 6.00 9.30
N PHE A 15 -3.88 5.01 8.68
CA PHE A 15 -4.67 3.98 9.35
C PHE A 15 -3.81 3.17 10.33
N ILE A 16 -2.60 2.76 9.90
CA ILE A 16 -1.67 2.04 10.78
C ILE A 16 -1.21 2.95 11.92
N THR A 17 -0.84 4.20 11.64
CA THR A 17 -0.30 5.12 12.65
C THR A 17 -1.33 5.51 13.71
N HIS A 18 -2.57 5.81 13.30
CA HIS A 18 -3.54 6.46 14.19
C HIS A 18 -4.62 5.51 14.73
N ILE A 19 -4.77 4.31 14.16
CA ILE A 19 -5.77 3.34 14.60
C ILE A 19 -5.10 2.04 15.02
N VAL A 20 -4.41 1.36 14.10
CA VAL A 20 -3.89 0.02 14.38
C VAL A 20 -2.74 0.06 15.40
N GLY A 21 -1.84 1.04 15.30
CA GLY A 21 -0.70 1.21 16.19
C GLY A 21 -1.11 1.40 17.66
N PRO A 22 -1.94 2.41 17.98
CA PRO A 22 -2.44 2.62 19.33
C PRO A 22 -3.21 1.41 19.88
N LEU A 23 -3.97 0.72 19.02
CA LEU A 23 -4.67 -0.51 19.39
C LEU A 23 -3.70 -1.63 19.78
N CYS A 24 -2.71 -1.92 18.93
CA CYS A 24 -1.69 -2.93 19.22
C CYS A 24 -0.89 -2.60 20.49
N ASN A 25 -0.53 -1.34 20.70
CA ASN A 25 0.17 -0.91 21.91
C ASN A 25 -0.64 -1.16 23.18
N SER A 26 -1.95 -0.91 23.12
CA SER A 26 -2.86 -1.14 24.25
C SER A 26 -2.98 -2.64 24.56
N TYR A 27 -3.09 -3.49 23.54
CA TYR A 27 -3.14 -4.95 23.69
C TYR A 27 -1.81 -5.52 24.21
N ASP A 28 -0.68 -5.01 23.74
CA ASP A 28 0.64 -5.42 24.22
C ASP A 28 0.84 -5.06 25.69
N SER A 29 0.48 -3.84 26.06
CA SER A 29 0.56 -3.35 27.45
C SER A 29 -0.35 -4.15 28.39
N ALA A 30 -1.50 -4.63 27.89
CA ALA A 30 -2.41 -5.51 28.62
C ALA A 30 -1.94 -6.98 28.69
N GLY A 31 -0.85 -7.35 28.00
CA GLY A 31 -0.37 -8.73 27.95
C GLY A 31 -1.29 -9.68 27.19
N LEU A 32 -2.13 -9.14 26.29
CA LEU A 32 -3.11 -9.90 25.51
C LEU A 32 -2.59 -10.28 24.11
N MET A 33 -1.38 -9.86 23.76
CA MET A 33 -0.79 -10.17 22.46
C MET A 33 -0.39 -11.65 22.37
N PRO A 34 -0.92 -12.40 21.39
CA PRO A 34 -0.49 -13.78 21.18
C PRO A 34 0.94 -13.81 20.67
N GLY A 35 1.79 -14.67 21.24
CA GLY A 35 3.17 -14.77 20.81
C GLY A 35 4.06 -15.66 21.69
N LYS A 36 5.35 -15.69 21.36
CA LYS A 36 6.38 -16.39 22.14
C LYS A 36 7.20 -15.37 22.93
N TRP A 37 7.44 -15.65 24.19
CA TRP A 37 8.36 -14.85 25.01
C TRP A 37 9.77 -14.97 24.44
N ILE A 38 10.42 -13.83 24.23
CA ILE A 38 11.83 -13.76 23.91
C ILE A 38 12.57 -13.37 25.19
N GLU A 39 13.62 -14.10 25.51
CA GLU A 39 14.56 -13.69 26.55
C GLU A 39 15.41 -12.54 26.01
N GLU A 40 15.29 -11.37 26.61
CA GLU A 40 16.27 -10.31 26.41
C GLU A 40 17.57 -10.77 27.09
N ASN A 41 18.60 -11.07 26.31
CA ASN A 41 19.93 -11.40 26.81
C ASN A 41 20.39 -10.26 27.73
N ASN A 42 20.26 -10.45 29.05
CA ASN A 42 20.52 -9.46 30.08
C ASN A 42 22.04 -9.36 30.32
N GLU A 43 22.79 -8.88 29.33
CA GLU A 43 24.18 -8.42 29.48
C GLU A 43 24.22 -7.01 30.10
N SER A 44 23.66 -6.86 31.30
CA SER A 44 23.90 -5.69 32.15
C SER A 44 24.32 -6.22 33.51
N GLY A 45 25.63 -6.35 33.68
CA GLY A 45 26.27 -6.76 34.93
C GLY A 45 25.88 -5.88 36.11
N ASP A 46 25.44 -6.56 37.16
CA ASP A 46 25.95 -6.45 38.53
C ASP A 46 26.86 -5.26 38.89
N THR A 47 26.41 -4.43 39.83
CA THR A 47 27.23 -3.98 40.98
C THR A 47 26.30 -3.69 42.15
N ASP A 48 26.40 -4.54 43.17
CA ASP A 48 25.80 -4.46 44.51
C ASP A 48 26.42 -3.33 45.37
N GLU A 49 25.79 -3.06 46.52
CA GLU A 49 26.28 -2.41 47.76
C GLU A 49 26.14 -0.89 47.92
N HIS A 50 25.13 -0.44 48.70
CA HIS A 50 25.32 0.03 50.09
C HIS A 50 23.98 0.35 50.79
N GLU A 51 23.73 -0.27 51.94
CA GLU A 51 22.68 0.05 52.92
C GLU A 51 23.00 1.36 53.69
N GLU A 52 22.00 2.13 54.14
CA GLU A 52 21.69 2.40 55.56
C GLU A 52 20.52 3.41 55.75
N ASP A 53 19.44 2.89 56.34
CA ASP A 53 18.50 3.41 57.37
C ASP A 53 17.90 4.84 57.33
N SER A 54 16.56 4.91 57.14
CA SER A 54 15.69 5.92 57.75
C SER A 54 14.21 5.48 57.70
N PRO A 55 13.50 5.34 58.84
CA PRO A 55 12.07 5.04 58.85
C PRO A 55 11.22 6.29 59.15
N ASP A 56 10.56 6.85 58.13
CA ASP A 56 9.29 7.59 58.32
C ASP A 56 8.39 7.46 57.08
N MET A 57 7.10 7.43 57.36
CA MET A 57 6.06 6.73 56.62
C MET A 57 5.40 7.53 55.48
N ASP A 58 5.00 6.75 54.47
CA ASP A 58 3.99 7.01 53.43
C ASP A 58 4.37 7.90 52.23
N SER A 59 5.46 7.48 51.61
CA SER A 59 5.71 7.66 50.18
C SER A 59 4.70 6.84 49.35
N CYS A 60 3.69 7.49 48.79
CA CYS A 60 2.96 6.99 47.62
C CYS A 60 3.75 7.28 46.32
N ASP A 61 5.08 7.15 46.37
CA ASP A 61 5.88 6.90 45.18
C ASP A 61 5.71 5.40 44.88
N SER A 62 4.66 5.07 44.14
CA SER A 62 4.58 3.78 43.49
C SER A 62 5.76 3.69 42.55
N HIS A 63 6.84 3.11 43.07
CA HIS A 63 7.79 2.28 42.36
C HIS A 63 7.00 1.29 41.47
N GLU A 64 6.47 1.77 40.35
CA GLU A 64 6.37 0.97 39.14
C GLU A 64 7.81 0.80 38.68
N ALA A 65 8.50 -0.07 39.43
CA ALA A 65 9.70 -0.76 39.01
C ALA A 65 9.49 -1.04 37.53
N ARG A 66 10.39 -0.49 36.72
CA ARG A 66 10.53 -0.79 35.30
C ARG A 66 10.85 -2.29 35.21
N LYS A 67 9.85 -3.13 35.47
CA LYS A 67 9.90 -4.57 35.29
C LYS A 67 10.24 -4.68 33.83
N LYS A 68 11.49 -5.03 33.53
CA LYS A 68 12.00 -5.29 32.19
C LYS A 68 10.97 -6.23 31.55
N ARG A 69 10.04 -5.65 30.78
CA ARG A 69 8.89 -6.38 30.25
C ARG A 69 9.49 -7.30 29.21
N ARG A 70 9.52 -8.61 29.51
CA ARG A 70 10.02 -9.61 28.56
C ARG A 70 9.27 -9.40 27.25
N ASN A 71 9.99 -9.16 26.18
CA ASN A 71 9.38 -8.85 24.90
C ASN A 71 8.69 -10.10 24.33
N VAL A 72 7.45 -9.94 23.86
CA VAL A 72 6.71 -10.99 23.16
C VAL A 72 6.95 -10.85 21.66
N TYR A 73 7.42 -11.92 21.02
CA TYR A 73 7.36 -12.03 19.57
C TYR A 73 5.92 -12.31 19.13
N CYS A 74 5.28 -11.33 18.51
CA CYS A 74 3.98 -11.48 17.86
C CYS A 74 4.13 -11.31 16.33
N GLN A 75 3.69 -12.33 15.57
CA GLN A 75 3.81 -12.32 14.11
C GLN A 75 3.01 -11.18 13.46
N ILE A 76 1.81 -10.89 13.98
CA ILE A 76 0.92 -9.86 13.42
C ILE A 76 1.54 -8.47 13.56
N THR A 77 2.15 -8.17 14.72
CA THR A 77 2.81 -6.87 14.91
C THR A 77 4.07 -6.74 14.06
N GLN A 78 4.81 -7.83 13.83
CA GLN A 78 5.92 -7.84 12.88
C GLN A 78 5.46 -7.50 11.45
N HIS A 79 4.38 -8.15 10.97
CA HIS A 79 3.82 -7.82 9.66
C HIS A 79 3.31 -6.38 9.58
N LEU A 80 2.71 -5.87 10.66
CA LEU A 80 2.26 -4.49 10.73
C LEU A 80 3.43 -3.51 10.56
N LEU A 81 4.57 -3.78 11.20
CA LEU A 81 5.78 -2.97 11.08
C LEU A 81 6.32 -2.98 9.64
N GLN A 82 6.39 -4.16 9.01
CA GLN A 82 6.82 -4.30 7.62
C GLN A 82 5.90 -3.56 6.65
N ASN A 83 4.59 -3.72 6.81
CA ASN A 83 3.58 -3.03 6.01
C ASN A 83 3.69 -1.51 6.16
N HIS A 84 3.86 -1.03 7.39
CA HIS A 84 4.02 0.40 7.66
C HIS A 84 5.26 0.99 6.96
N GLN A 85 6.40 0.29 7.02
CA GLN A 85 7.62 0.69 6.31
C GLN A 85 7.41 0.68 4.79
N MET A 86 6.73 -0.33 4.26
CA MET A 86 6.41 -0.41 2.83
C MET A 86 5.56 0.80 2.39
N TRP A 87 4.49 1.13 3.12
CA TRP A 87 3.66 2.29 2.77
C TRP A 87 4.41 3.61 2.85
N LYS A 88 5.29 3.80 3.83
CA LYS A 88 6.18 4.98 3.90
C LYS A 88 7.06 5.11 2.67
N LYS A 89 7.65 4.02 2.19
CA LYS A 89 8.46 4.02 0.96
C LYS A 89 7.62 4.36 -0.27
N VAL A 90 6.39 3.86 -0.37
CA VAL A 90 5.48 4.19 -1.47
C VAL A 90 5.12 5.67 -1.46
N ILE A 91 4.85 6.27 -0.29
CA ILE A 91 4.58 7.72 -0.17
C ILE A 91 5.79 8.53 -0.66
N GLU A 92 6.99 8.21 -0.19
CA GLU A 92 8.21 8.90 -0.63
C GLU A 92 8.42 8.77 -2.15
N GLU A 93 8.15 7.59 -2.71
CA GLU A 93 8.24 7.36 -4.14
C GLU A 93 7.22 8.18 -4.94
N GLU A 94 5.97 8.22 -4.49
CA GLU A 94 4.89 9.02 -5.09
C GLU A 94 5.23 10.51 -5.06
N GLU A 95 5.74 11.02 -3.94
CA GLU A 95 6.17 12.42 -3.79
C GLU A 95 7.35 12.77 -4.69
N ARG A 96 8.35 11.86 -4.77
CA ARG A 96 9.49 12.01 -5.68
C ARG A 96 9.05 12.00 -7.14
N ARG A 97 8.11 11.14 -7.52
CA ARG A 97 7.53 11.11 -8.88
C ARG A 97 6.77 12.41 -9.19
N ALA A 98 5.95 12.88 -8.26
CA ALA A 98 5.22 14.14 -8.40
C ALA A 98 6.15 15.36 -8.49
N ALA A 99 7.28 15.36 -7.78
CA ALA A 99 8.30 16.42 -7.87
C ALA A 99 9.01 16.41 -9.24
N LYS A 100 9.32 15.23 -9.78
CA LYS A 100 9.94 15.07 -11.10
C LYS A 100 9.01 15.54 -12.23
N ASP A 101 7.74 15.18 -12.18
CA ASP A 101 6.73 15.60 -13.15
C ASP A 101 6.54 17.14 -13.17
N LYS A 102 6.73 17.81 -12.03
CA LYS A 102 6.66 19.28 -11.93
C LYS A 102 7.89 19.99 -12.51
N GLN A 103 9.07 19.36 -12.45
CA GLN A 103 10.31 19.90 -13.01
C GLN A 103 10.42 19.71 -14.52
N SER A 104 9.79 18.68 -15.09
CA SER A 104 9.88 18.40 -16.52
C SER A 104 9.09 19.36 -17.41
N GLY A 105 8.18 20.19 -16.88
CA GLY A 105 7.54 21.31 -17.59
C GLY A 105 6.75 20.96 -18.87
N GLU A 106 6.80 19.72 -19.36
CA GLU A 106 6.05 19.27 -20.51
C GLU A 106 4.61 18.98 -20.10
N PRO A 107 3.62 19.47 -20.88
CA PRO A 107 2.25 19.01 -20.71
C PRO A 107 2.26 17.49 -20.84
N ARG A 108 1.42 16.81 -20.07
CA ARG A 108 1.11 15.39 -20.29
C ARG A 108 0.53 15.19 -21.69
N THR A 109 1.37 15.17 -22.71
CA THR A 109 1.12 14.41 -23.92
C THR A 109 1.44 12.98 -23.54
N ALA A 110 0.40 12.16 -23.51
CA ALA A 110 0.53 10.72 -23.37
C ALA A 110 1.49 10.19 -24.45
N LEU A 111 2.76 10.03 -24.11
CA LEU A 111 3.77 9.41 -24.96
C LEU A 111 4.37 8.26 -24.18
N HIS A 112 3.67 7.13 -24.26
CA HIS A 112 4.34 5.84 -24.38
C HIS A 112 5.33 5.94 -25.55
N PRO A 113 6.65 5.80 -25.38
CA PRO A 113 7.53 5.58 -26.50
C PRO A 113 7.66 4.07 -26.69
N SER A 114 6.58 3.41 -27.13
CA SER A 114 6.68 2.04 -27.63
C SER A 114 5.54 1.71 -28.58
N SER A 115 5.94 1.28 -29.77
CA SER A 115 5.18 0.48 -30.72
C SER A 115 4.29 1.25 -31.71
N GLU A 116 4.86 1.34 -32.92
CA GLU A 116 4.20 1.31 -34.23
C GLU A 116 3.24 2.46 -34.56
N GLN A 117 3.75 3.33 -35.43
CA GLN A 117 2.99 4.33 -36.17
C GLN A 117 2.01 3.59 -37.09
N ILE A 118 0.74 3.53 -36.69
CA ILE A 118 -0.34 2.95 -37.50
C ILE A 118 -0.50 3.83 -38.75
N GLU A 119 -0.13 3.29 -39.93
CA GLU A 119 -0.34 3.95 -41.21
C GLU A 119 -1.83 3.98 -41.55
N ALA A 120 -2.32 5.14 -41.98
CA ALA A 120 -3.71 5.32 -42.39
C ALA A 120 -3.99 4.51 -43.65
N ILE A 121 -4.87 3.50 -43.53
CA ILE A 121 -5.37 2.73 -44.67
C ILE A 121 -6.24 3.66 -45.51
N LYS A 122 -5.90 3.82 -46.79
CA LYS A 122 -6.73 4.55 -47.75
C LYS A 122 -7.89 3.65 -48.18
N GLU A 123 -9.12 4.07 -47.90
CA GLU A 123 -10.33 3.39 -48.40
C GLU A 123 -10.29 3.30 -49.93
N GLU A 124 -10.42 2.08 -50.45
CA GLU A 124 -10.67 1.81 -51.85
C GLU A 124 -12.12 2.23 -52.16
N GLU A 125 -12.30 3.05 -53.19
CA GLU A 125 -13.64 3.45 -53.66
C GLU A 125 -14.34 2.21 -54.22
N GLU A 126 -15.52 1.86 -53.68
CA GLU A 126 -16.39 0.85 -54.29
C GLU A 126 -16.74 1.31 -55.71
N GLU A 127 -16.18 0.65 -56.72
CA GLU A 127 -16.60 0.82 -58.10
C GLU A 127 -18.06 0.40 -58.23
N LYS A 128 -18.90 1.38 -58.50
CA LYS A 128 -20.34 1.27 -58.68
C LYS A 128 -20.69 0.42 -59.92
N GLY A 129 -20.63 -0.90 -59.78
CA GLY A 129 -21.04 -1.87 -60.79
C GLY A 129 -22.55 -2.09 -60.83
N LYS A 130 -23.30 -1.11 -61.37
CA LYS A 130 -24.69 -1.30 -61.80
C LYS A 130 -24.71 -2.17 -63.06
N ALA A 131 -25.19 -3.42 -62.97
CA ALA A 131 -26.02 -4.09 -63.99
C ALA A 131 -26.05 -5.61 -63.74
N LYS A 132 -27.22 -6.12 -63.33
CA LYS A 132 -27.83 -7.38 -63.80
C LYS A 132 -29.17 -7.61 -63.08
N GLU A 133 -30.08 -6.64 -63.22
CA GLU A 133 -31.50 -6.98 -63.31
C GLU A 133 -31.70 -7.52 -64.72
N GLU A 134 -31.59 -8.85 -64.93
CA GLU A 134 -32.21 -9.52 -66.09
C GLU A 134 -32.16 -11.07 -66.08
N GLU A 135 -31.71 -11.74 -65.01
CA GLU A 135 -31.60 -13.21 -65.02
C GLU A 135 -32.67 -13.95 -64.19
N ASP A 136 -33.74 -13.28 -63.76
CA ASP A 136 -34.83 -13.91 -62.99
C ASP A 136 -36.22 -13.78 -63.65
N LYS A 137 -36.26 -13.44 -64.95
CA LYS A 137 -37.47 -13.54 -65.78
C LYS A 137 -37.46 -14.69 -66.80
N ALA A 138 -36.29 -15.24 -67.13
CA ALA A 138 -36.17 -16.33 -68.10
C ALA A 138 -36.43 -17.73 -67.52
N ALA A 139 -36.44 -17.90 -66.19
CA ALA A 139 -36.75 -19.19 -65.55
C ALA A 139 -38.26 -19.44 -65.35
N SER A 140 -39.12 -18.46 -65.69
CA SER A 140 -40.59 -18.57 -65.51
C SER A 140 -41.41 -18.72 -66.81
N GLU A 141 -40.77 -18.68 -67.99
CA GLU A 141 -41.46 -18.77 -69.31
C GLU A 141 -41.01 -19.94 -70.21
N ALA A 142 -40.26 -20.92 -69.69
CA ALA A 142 -39.90 -22.15 -70.44
C ALA A 142 -40.60 -23.42 -69.90
N ASN A 143 -41.79 -23.26 -69.31
CA ASN A 143 -42.77 -24.35 -69.23
C ASN A 143 -43.77 -24.19 -70.37
N GLN A 144 -43.37 -24.65 -71.56
CA GLN A 144 -44.25 -25.12 -72.64
C GLN A 144 -43.46 -25.94 -73.67
#